data_AF-A0A2A5M4Y9-F1
#
_entry.id   AF-A0A2A5M4Y9-F1
#
_cell.length_a   1.000
_cell.length_b   1.000
_cell.length_c   1.000
_cell.angle_alpha   90.00
_cell.angle_beta   90.00
_cell.angle_gamma   90.00
#
_symmetry.space_group_name_H-M   'P 1'
#
loop_
_entity.id
_entity.type
_entity.pdbx_description
1 polymer ?
#
loop_
_entity_poly.entity_id
_entity_poly.type
_entity_poly.pdbx_seq_one_letter_code
_entity_poly.pdbx_strand_id
1 'polypeptide(L)'
;GSVWAVKAQIHAGGRGLGGGVKIAKNLDEVKDYASKILGMNLVTHQTGPEGKLVQKLYIESGANIVKEYYLAILFNRMAEQITIIASSEGGMDI
;
A
#
# COMPACT_ATOMS: atom_id res chain seq x y z
N GLY A 1 -14.69 -13.51 -4.29
CA GLY A 1 -13.93 -13.72 -3.04
C GLY A 1 -14.82 -13.42 -1.87
N SER A 2 -14.34 -13.62 -0.64
CA SER A 2 -15.04 -13.21 0.58
C SER A 2 -14.49 -11.89 1.16
N VAL A 3 -13.29 -11.50 0.74
CA VAL A 3 -12.61 -10.29 1.20
C VAL A 3 -11.85 -9.68 0.01
N TRP A 4 -11.80 -8.35 -0.06
CA TRP A 4 -11.07 -7.59 -1.07
C TRP A 4 -10.30 -6.45 -0.44
N ALA A 5 -9.13 -6.12 -1.00
CA ALA A 5 -8.41 -4.91 -0.66
C ALA A 5 -8.63 -3.86 -1.77
N VAL A 6 -9.10 -2.67 -1.38
CA VAL A 6 -9.24 -1.49 -2.25
C VAL A 6 -8.06 -0.56 -1.98
N LYS A 7 -7.16 -0.40 -2.96
CA LYS A 7 -5.87 0.29 -2.78
C LYS A 7 -5.69 1.44 -3.75
N ALA A 8 -5.52 2.66 -3.21
CA ALA A 8 -5.10 3.84 -3.95
C ALA A 8 -3.76 3.60 -4.66
N GLN A 9 -3.67 4.01 -5.93
CA GLN A 9 -2.44 3.96 -6.71
C GLN A 9 -1.83 5.35 -6.85
N ILE A 10 -0.86 5.64 -5.99
CA ILE A 10 0.01 6.83 -6.04
C ILE A 10 1.46 6.38 -5.82
N HIS A 11 2.44 7.21 -6.20
CA HIS A 11 3.86 6.85 -6.05
C HIS A 11 4.34 6.77 -4.59
N ALA A 12 3.72 7.55 -3.70
CA ALA A 12 4.10 7.59 -2.29
C ALA A 12 3.69 6.33 -1.51
N GLY A 13 4.52 5.95 -0.54
CA GLY A 13 4.23 4.96 0.50
C GLY A 13 3.28 5.50 1.58
N GLY A 14 3.09 4.73 2.67
CA GLY A 14 2.23 5.15 3.80
C GLY A 14 0.73 5.21 3.49
N ARG A 15 0.28 4.64 2.37
CA ARG A 15 -1.11 4.71 1.89
C ARG A 15 -2.13 4.13 2.87
N GLY A 16 -1.77 3.07 3.60
CA GLY A 16 -2.66 2.46 4.61
C GLY A 16 -2.99 3.43 5.75
N LEU A 17 -1.97 4.07 6.31
CA LEU A 17 -2.11 5.09 7.35
C LEU A 17 -2.85 6.34 6.83
N GLY A 18 -2.64 6.72 5.57
CA GLY A 18 -3.36 7.82 4.92
C GLY A 18 -4.82 7.51 4.54
N GLY A 19 -5.32 6.30 4.82
CA GLY A 19 -6.68 5.89 4.48
C GLY A 19 -6.90 5.46 3.02
N GLY A 20 -5.84 5.38 2.23
CA GLY A 20 -5.87 4.92 0.84
C GLY A 20 -5.87 3.40 0.66
N VAL A 21 -5.96 2.62 1.75
CA VAL A 21 -6.15 1.16 1.71
C VAL A 21 -7.30 0.77 2.63
N LYS A 22 -8.28 0.05 2.10
CA LYS A 22 -9.43 -0.47 2.86
C LYS A 22 -9.69 -1.94 2.53
N ILE A 23 -10.16 -2.68 3.53
CA ILE A 23 -10.52 -4.09 3.39
C ILE A 23 -12.05 -4.21 3.40
N ALA A 24 -12.61 -4.68 2.29
CA ALA A 24 -14.04 -4.89 2.09
C ALA A 24 -14.41 -6.37 2.19
N LYS A 25 -15.57 -6.68 2.76
CA LYS A 25 -16.09 -8.04 3.00
C LYS A 25 -17.24 -8.41 2.05
N ASN A 26 -17.70 -7.48 1.23
CA ASN A 26 -18.74 -7.67 0.24
C ASN A 26 -18.59 -6.62 -0.89
N LEU A 27 -19.34 -6.79 -1.97
CA LEU A 27 -19.24 -5.92 -3.15
C LEU A 27 -19.76 -4.50 -2.89
N ASP A 28 -20.68 -4.30 -1.95
CA ASP A 28 -21.20 -2.97 -1.63
C ASP A 28 -20.16 -2.14 -0.88
N GLU A 29 -19.42 -2.75 0.06
CA GLU A 29 -18.25 -2.14 0.69
C GLU A 29 -17.14 -1.82 -0.32
N VAL A 30 -16.91 -2.69 -1.31
CA VAL A 30 -15.94 -2.40 -2.39
C VAL A 30 -16.35 -1.13 -3.13
N LYS A 31 -17.63 -1.01 -3.51
CA LYS A 31 -18.15 0.20 -4.20
C LYS A 31 -18.04 1.43 -3.32
N ASP A 32 -18.47 1.36 -2.06
CA ASP A 32 -18.41 2.47 -1.10
C ASP A 32 -16.98 2.98 -0.90
N TYR A 33 -16.02 2.08 -0.65
CA TYR A 33 -14.63 2.46 -0.46
C TYR A 33 -14.01 2.97 -1.76
N ALA A 34 -14.33 2.37 -2.90
CA ALA A 34 -13.83 2.84 -4.19
C ALA A 34 -14.30 4.27 -4.48
N SER A 35 -15.58 4.58 -4.26
CA SER A 35 -16.14 5.92 -4.46
C SER A 35 -15.55 6.97 -3.53
N LYS A 36 -15.14 6.59 -2.31
CA LYS A 36 -14.50 7.50 -1.35
C LYS A 36 -13.02 7.75 -1.66
N ILE A 37 -12.32 6.74 -2.16
CA ILE A 37 -10.86 6.83 -2.41
C ILE A 37 -10.57 7.39 -3.80
N LEU A 38 -11.33 7.02 -4.83
CA LEU A 38 -11.12 7.56 -6.18
C LEU A 38 -11.46 9.05 -6.21
N GLY A 39 -10.55 9.87 -6.73
CA GLY A 39 -10.73 11.33 -6.83
C GLY A 39 -10.36 12.11 -5.57
N MET A 40 -10.01 11.47 -4.45
CA MET A 40 -9.49 12.18 -3.28
C MET A 40 -8.04 12.62 -3.50
N ASN A 41 -7.62 13.68 -2.79
CA ASN A 41 -6.19 13.96 -2.59
C ASN A 41 -5.70 13.19 -1.36
N LEU A 42 -4.94 12.13 -1.59
CA LEU A 42 -4.43 11.26 -0.53
C LEU A 42 -3.20 11.89 0.12
N VAL A 43 -3.33 12.24 1.40
CA VAL A 43 -2.24 12.72 2.24
C VAL A 43 -1.59 11.54 2.97
N THR A 44 -0.27 11.48 2.88
CA THR A 44 0.59 10.53 3.60
C THR A 44 1.80 11.31 4.15
N HIS A 45 2.60 10.67 4.99
CA HIS A 45 3.85 11.27 5.48
C HIS A 45 4.85 11.60 4.34
N GLN A 46 4.67 11.06 3.12
CA GLN A 46 5.56 11.27 1.97
C GLN A 46 4.99 12.19 0.89
N THR A 47 3.73 12.66 1.01
CA THR A 47 3.09 13.50 -0.03
C THR A 47 3.06 14.98 0.33
N GLY A 48 3.32 15.32 1.59
CA GLY A 48 3.06 16.67 2.12
C GLY A 48 1.56 16.97 2.26
N PRO A 49 1.21 18.21 2.69
CA PRO A 49 -0.16 18.60 3.02
C PRO A 49 -1.11 18.63 1.82
N GLU A 50 -0.60 18.90 0.62
CA GLU A 50 -1.39 18.92 -0.63
C GLU A 50 -1.86 17.51 -1.06
N GLY A 51 -1.19 16.46 -0.57
CA GLY A 51 -1.51 15.08 -0.94
C GLY A 51 -1.23 14.77 -2.42
N LYS A 52 -1.79 13.66 -2.90
CA LYS A 52 -1.77 13.28 -4.32
C LYS A 52 -3.14 12.78 -4.77
N LEU A 53 -3.61 13.30 -5.90
CA LEU A 53 -4.86 12.89 -6.52
C LEU A 53 -4.85 11.40 -6.87
N VAL A 54 -5.80 10.65 -6.32
CA VAL A 54 -5.98 9.24 -6.64
C VAL A 54 -6.80 9.11 -7.92
N GLN A 55 -6.14 8.78 -9.02
CA GLN A 55 -6.79 8.60 -10.33
C GLN A 55 -7.09 7.14 -10.66
N LYS A 56 -6.49 6.20 -9.92
CA LYS A 56 -6.62 4.76 -10.15
C LYS A 56 -6.70 4.01 -8.83
N LEU A 57 -7.47 2.94 -8.84
CA LEU A 57 -7.56 1.98 -7.76
C LEU A 57 -7.07 0.62 -8.24
N TYR A 58 -6.43 -0.11 -7.34
CA TYR A 58 -6.16 -1.54 -7.50
C TYR A 58 -7.06 -2.29 -6.52
N ILE A 59 -7.91 -3.17 -7.06
CA ILE A 59 -8.83 -4.00 -6.28
C ILE A 59 -8.38 -5.45 -6.45
N GLU A 60 -8.06 -6.10 -5.35
CA GLU A 60 -7.58 -7.48 -5.36
C GLU A 60 -8.25 -8.33 -4.29
N SER A 61 -8.15 -9.64 -4.43
CA SER A 61 -8.61 -10.57 -3.40
C SER A 61 -7.79 -10.41 -2.13
N GLY A 62 -8.44 -10.44 -0.98
CA GLY A 62 -7.74 -10.42 0.31
C GLY A 62 -6.84 -11.64 0.48
N ALA A 63 -5.67 -11.44 1.08
CA ALA A 63 -4.76 -12.51 1.46
C ALA A 63 -4.92 -12.84 2.95
N ASN A 64 -4.95 -14.12 3.29
CA ASN A 64 -4.85 -14.57 4.67
C ASN A 64 -3.36 -14.67 5.05
N ILE A 65 -2.83 -13.62 5.65
CA ILE A 65 -1.41 -13.48 5.92
C ILE A 65 -1.09 -14.14 7.27
N VAL A 66 -0.38 -15.28 7.24
CA VAL A 66 0.04 -16.00 8.45
C VAL A 66 1.32 -15.41 9.04
N LYS A 67 2.22 -14.93 8.18
CA LYS A 67 3.48 -14.31 8.58
C LYS A 67 3.93 -13.30 7.53
N GLU A 68 4.50 -12.19 8.00
CA GLU A 68 5.04 -11.12 7.16
C GLU A 68 6.57 -11.12 7.26
N TYR A 69 7.24 -10.80 6.15
CA TYR A 69 8.69 -10.69 6.06
C TYR A 69 9.04 -9.40 5.31
N TYR A 70 10.19 -8.84 5.61
CA TYR A 70 10.77 -7.75 4.82
C TYR A 70 11.79 -8.32 3.82
N LEU A 71 11.73 -7.87 2.56
CA LEU A 71 12.71 -8.17 1.53
C LEU A 71 12.95 -6.93 0.67
N ALA A 72 14.22 -6.56 0.51
CA ALA A 72 14.64 -5.54 -0.44
C ALA A 72 15.87 -5.97 -1.23
N ILE A 73 15.92 -5.48 -2.46
CA ILE A 73 17.07 -5.64 -3.36
C ILE A 73 17.44 -4.23 -3.81
N LEU A 74 18.66 -3.81 -3.50
CA LEU A 74 19.13 -2.47 -3.78
C LEU A 74 20.60 -2.49 -4.21
N PHE A 75 21.00 -1.44 -4.92
CA PHE A 75 22.41 -1.24 -5.25
C PHE A 75 23.12 -0.60 -4.05
N ASN A 76 24.04 -1.34 -3.42
CA ASN A 76 24.87 -0.85 -2.34
C ASN A 76 26.07 -0.11 -2.93
N ARG A 77 26.07 1.22 -2.77
CA ARG A 77 27.13 2.09 -3.31
C ARG A 77 28.49 1.85 -2.68
N MET A 78 28.57 1.43 -1.40
CA MET A 78 29.86 1.19 -0.73
C MET A 78 30.53 -0.08 -1.23
N ALA A 79 29.73 -1.07 -1.63
CA ALA A 79 30.21 -2.35 -2.12
C ALA A 79 30.11 -2.50 -3.65
N GLU A 80 29.61 -1.47 -4.34
CA GLU A 80 29.39 -1.40 -5.79
C GLU A 80 28.65 -2.62 -6.38
N GLN A 81 27.74 -3.20 -5.60
CA GLN A 81 27.06 -4.44 -5.95
C GLN A 81 25.60 -4.45 -5.49
N ILE A 82 24.82 -5.35 -6.07
CA ILE A 82 23.46 -5.61 -5.62
C ILE A 82 23.51 -6.29 -4.25
N THR A 83 22.78 -5.76 -3.28
CA THR A 83 22.64 -6.31 -1.93
C THR A 83 21.19 -6.70 -1.68
N ILE A 84 21.00 -7.84 -1.03
CA ILE A 84 19.70 -8.32 -0.56
C ILE A 84 19.62 -8.08 0.94
N ILE A 85 18.55 -7.44 1.40
CA ILE A 85 18.22 -7.27 2.81
C ILE A 85 16.95 -8.05 3.09
N ALA A 86 16.99 -8.95 4.08
CA ALA A 86 15.84 -9.76 4.49
C ALA A 86 15.69 -9.75 6.01
N SER A 87 14.45 -9.70 6.51
CA SER A 87 14.14 -9.75 7.95
C SER A 87 12.87 -10.57 8.22
N SER A 88 12.84 -11.24 9.37
CA SER A 88 11.62 -11.85 9.93
C SER A 88 10.58 -10.82 10.37
N GLU A 89 11.01 -9.58 10.57
CA GLU A 89 10.19 -8.48 11.02
C GLU A 89 9.59 -7.73 9.81
N GLY A 90 8.57 -8.33 9.19
CA GLY A 90 7.80 -7.69 8.12
C GLY A 90 6.79 -6.66 8.62
N GLY A 91 6.29 -5.82 7.71
CA GLY A 91 5.20 -4.87 8.02
C GLY A 91 5.64 -3.63 8.82
N MET A 92 6.92 -3.53 9.18
CA MET A 92 7.50 -2.40 9.90
C MET A 92 8.38 -1.54 9.00
N ASP A 93 8.70 -0.33 9.48
CA ASP A 93 9.69 0.54 8.85
C ASP A 93 11.10 -0.05 9.04
N ILE A 94 11.95 0.04 8.02
CA ILE A 94 13.31 -0.51 8.00
C ILE A 94 14.35 0.60 7.85
#